data_AF-A0A1J1LS13-F1
#
_entry.id   AF-A0A1J1LS13-F1
#
_cell.length_a   1.000
_cell.length_b   1.000
_cell.length_c   1.000
_cell.angle_alpha   90.00
_cell.angle_beta   90.00
_cell.angle_gamma   90.00
#
_symmetry.space_group_name_H-M   'P 1'
#
loop_
_entity.id
_entity.type
_entity.pdbx_description
1 polymer ?
#
loop_
_entity_poly.entity_id
_entity_poly.type
_entity_poly.pdbx_seq_one_letter_code
_entity_poly.pdbx_strand_id
1 'polypeptide(L)'
;MESRASHLDITEIFCDVDDFCQVFEPLLEQMLLPDVRGQSRQKTRMTLSEIMTILMGFHGSRYRTFKDFYQLQVTPYWSKAMPNLVSYNRFVELMSYALLPM
;
A
#
# COMPACT_ATOMS: atom_id res chain seq x y z
N MET A 1 -15.68 -29.13 -1.88
CA MET A 1 -15.96 -27.95 -2.73
C MET A 1 -15.03 -26.83 -2.27
N GLU A 2 -13.72 -27.03 -2.27
CA GLU A 2 -12.84 -26.87 -3.45
C GLU A 2 -13.11 -25.58 -4.22
N SER A 3 -12.51 -24.50 -3.71
CA SER A 3 -11.98 -23.43 -4.56
C SER A 3 -10.53 -23.25 -4.14
N ARG A 4 -9.63 -23.89 -4.89
CA ARG A 4 -8.22 -23.50 -4.95
C ARG A 4 -8.17 -22.12 -5.61
N ALA A 5 -8.55 -21.08 -4.88
CA ALA A 5 -7.89 -19.81 -5.10
C ALA A 5 -6.44 -20.11 -4.73
N SER A 6 -5.51 -19.93 -5.68
CA SER A 6 -4.10 -19.83 -5.36
C SER A 6 -4.00 -19.00 -4.08
N HIS A 7 -3.43 -19.56 -3.02
CA HIS A 7 -3.16 -18.80 -1.81
C HIS A 7 -2.17 -17.73 -2.24
N LEU A 8 -2.67 -16.54 -2.56
CA LEU A 8 -1.86 -15.36 -2.84
C LEU A 8 -1.01 -15.15 -1.58
N ASP A 9 0.26 -15.52 -1.67
CA ASP A 9 1.18 -15.30 -0.57
C ASP A 9 1.47 -13.81 -0.53
N ILE A 10 0.88 -13.13 0.45
CA ILE A 10 1.04 -11.69 0.60
C ILE A 10 2.50 -11.30 0.80
N THR A 11 3.32 -12.20 1.36
CA THR A 11 4.75 -11.96 1.53
C THR A 11 5.46 -11.97 0.18
N GLU A 12 5.12 -12.88 -0.72
CA GLU A 12 5.67 -12.91 -2.10
C GLU A 12 5.28 -11.64 -2.87
N ILE A 13 4.00 -11.26 -2.83
CA ILE A 13 3.52 -10.03 -3.46
C ILE A 13 4.24 -8.81 -2.87
N PHE A 14 4.38 -8.76 -1.55
CA PHE A 14 5.07 -7.65 -0.90
C PHE A 14 6.53 -7.57 -1.33
N CYS A 15 7.25 -8.70 -1.41
CA CYS A 15 8.63 -8.73 -1.90
C CYS A 15 8.74 -8.19 -3.34
N ASP A 16 7.89 -8.67 -4.25
CA ASP A 16 7.89 -8.20 -5.64
C ASP A 16 7.61 -6.70 -5.74
N VAL A 17 6.64 -6.20 -4.95
CA VAL A 17 6.28 -4.78 -4.90
C VAL A 17 7.40 -3.95 -4.27
N ASP A 18 8.07 -4.45 -3.24
CA ASP A 18 9.18 -3.76 -2.60
C ASP A 18 10.37 -3.62 -3.54
N ASP A 19 10.76 -4.69 -4.24
CA ASP A 19 11.82 -4.67 -5.26
C ASP A 19 11.49 -3.68 -6.39
N PHE A 20 10.22 -3.61 -6.80
CA PHE A 20 9.75 -2.60 -7.75
C PHE A 20 9.90 -1.17 -7.18
N CYS A 21 9.44 -0.93 -5.95
CA CYS A 21 9.48 0.38 -5.32
C CYS A 21 10.92 0.88 -5.10
N GLN A 22 11.88 0.00 -4.82
CA GLN A 22 13.31 0.36 -4.72
C GLN A 22 13.85 1.01 -5.99
N VAL A 23 13.35 0.61 -7.17
CA VAL A 23 13.72 1.21 -8.46
C VAL A 23 12.82 2.39 -8.81
N PHE A 24 11.53 2.28 -8.55
CA PHE A 24 10.52 3.26 -8.95
C PHE A 24 10.56 4.54 -8.11
N GLU A 25 10.73 4.45 -6.80
CA GLU A 25 10.70 5.63 -5.91
C GLU A 25 11.78 6.67 -6.27
N PRO A 26 13.06 6.30 -6.50
CA PRO A 26 14.09 7.25 -6.92
C PRO A 26 13.80 7.90 -8.28
N LEU A 27 13.24 7.14 -9.24
CA LEU A 27 12.84 7.66 -10.54
C LEU A 27 11.67 8.63 -10.41
N LEU A 28 10.70 8.29 -9.56
CA LEU A 28 9.56 9.14 -9.27
C LEU A 28 10.00 10.45 -8.64
N GLU A 29 10.94 10.43 -7.70
CA GLU A 29 11.50 11.63 -7.08
C GLU A 29 12.20 12.54 -8.09
N GLN A 30 12.87 11.98 -9.10
CA GLN A 30 13.49 12.76 -10.18
C GLN A 30 12.47 13.40 -11.14
N MET A 31 11.32 12.75 -11.35
CA MET A 31 10.25 13.26 -12.21
C MET A 31 9.37 14.31 -11.53
N LEU A 32 9.34 14.31 -10.19
CA LEU A 32 8.58 15.30 -9.43
C LEU A 32 9.29 16.66 -9.45
N LEU A 33 8.48 17.71 -9.57
CA LEU A 33 9.00 19.06 -9.45
C LEU A 33 9.65 19.24 -8.07
N PRO A 34 10.78 19.97 -7.97
CA PRO A 34 11.39 20.27 -6.69
C PRO A 34 10.35 20.90 -5.77
N ASP A 35 10.26 20.34 -4.58
CA ASP A 35 9.30 20.70 -3.55
C ASP A 35 9.27 22.23 -3.35
N VAL A 36 8.08 22.83 -3.48
CA VAL A 36 7.89 24.25 -3.17
C VAL A 36 8.13 24.38 -1.67
N ARG A 37 9.31 24.89 -1.27
CA ARG A 37 9.79 25.07 0.11
C ARG A 37 8.65 25.06 1.14
N GLY A 38 8.41 23.89 1.76
CA GLY A 38 7.38 23.72 2.79
C GLY A 38 6.33 22.64 2.52
N GLN A 39 6.23 22.07 1.31
CA GLN A 39 5.31 20.97 0.98
C GLN A 39 6.02 19.61 1.01
N SER A 40 6.78 19.35 2.08
CA SER A 40 7.38 18.04 2.28
C SER A 40 6.27 16.98 2.24
N ARG A 41 6.44 15.96 1.38
CA ARG A 41 5.63 14.73 1.40
C ARG A 41 5.32 14.41 2.85
N GLN A 42 4.04 14.39 3.24
CA GLN A 42 3.67 14.18 4.64
C GLN A 42 4.44 12.98 5.17
N LYS A 43 5.18 13.18 6.27
CA LYS A 43 5.95 12.11 6.90
C LYS A 43 4.99 10.98 7.27
N THR A 44 4.95 9.96 6.43
CA THR A 44 4.22 8.72 6.67
C THR A 44 5.21 7.69 7.21
N ARG A 45 4.73 6.84 8.11
CA ARG A 45 5.50 5.69 8.59
C ARG A 45 5.37 4.50 7.65
N MET A 46 4.37 4.49 6.79
CA MET A 46 4.21 3.49 5.75
C MET A 46 4.97 3.89 4.49
N THR A 47 5.70 2.92 3.95
CA THR A 47 6.39 2.96 2.66
C THR A 47 5.41 2.88 1.50
N LEU A 48 5.86 3.25 0.29
CA LEU A 48 5.03 3.12 -0.91
C LEU A 48 4.70 1.66 -1.20
N SER A 49 5.64 0.74 -0.99
CA SER A 49 5.45 -0.70 -1.20
C SER A 49 4.37 -1.27 -0.29
N GLU A 50 4.34 -0.88 0.99
CA GLU A 50 3.27 -1.27 1.93
C GLU A 50 1.89 -0.76 1.45
N ILE A 51 1.81 0.49 1.02
CA ILE A 51 0.55 1.09 0.53
C ILE A 51 0.08 0.39 -0.74
N MET A 52 0.95 0.21 -1.74
CA MET A 52 0.64 -0.45 -3.00
C MET A 52 0.18 -1.89 -2.78
N THR A 53 0.86 -2.62 -1.91
CA THR A 53 0.51 -4.01 -1.59
C THR A 53 -0.89 -4.12 -0.98
N ILE A 54 -1.28 -3.19 -0.10
CA ILE A 54 -2.65 -3.14 0.45
C ILE A 54 -3.68 -2.85 -0.65
N LEU A 55 -3.40 -1.93 -1.56
CA LEU A 55 -4.30 -1.59 -2.67
C LEU A 55 -4.48 -2.77 -3.63
N MET A 56 -3.38 -3.40 -4.05
CA MET A 56 -3.40 -4.60 -4.89
C MET A 56 -4.12 -5.74 -4.20
N GLY A 57 -3.85 -5.93 -2.91
CA GLY A 57 -4.53 -6.89 -2.05
C GLY A 57 -6.05 -6.68 -2.05
N PHE A 58 -6.51 -5.44 -1.94
CA PHE A 58 -7.94 -5.12 -2.01
C PHE A 58 -8.53 -5.47 -3.37
N HIS A 59 -7.87 -5.09 -4.48
CA HIS A 59 -8.31 -5.38 -5.84
C HIS A 59 -8.43 -6.88 -6.11
N GLY A 60 -7.51 -7.70 -5.60
CA GLY A 60 -7.56 -9.16 -5.68
C GLY A 60 -8.49 -9.82 -4.67
N SER A 61 -8.95 -9.06 -3.66
CA SER A 61 -9.83 -9.58 -2.62
C SER A 61 -11.28 -9.66 -3.09
N ARG A 62 -12.09 -10.43 -2.35
CA ARG A 62 -13.54 -10.52 -2.58
C ARG A 62 -14.35 -9.59 -1.66
N TYR A 63 -13.68 -8.69 -0.95
CA TYR A 63 -14.36 -7.73 -0.08
C TYR A 63 -15.10 -6.69 -0.91
N ARG A 64 -16.30 -6.32 -0.47
CA ARG A 64 -17.12 -5.31 -1.16
C ARG A 64 -16.66 -3.89 -0.91
N THR A 65 -16.11 -3.64 0.29
CA THR A 65 -15.68 -2.32 0.71
C THR A 65 -14.22 -2.36 1.15
N PHE A 66 -13.49 -1.29 0.85
CA PHE A 66 -12.09 -1.16 1.26
C PHE A 66 -11.98 -1.13 2.80
N LYS A 67 -12.97 -0.55 3.48
CA LYS A 67 -13.01 -0.51 4.95
C LYS A 67 -13.08 -1.90 5.55
N ASP A 68 -13.96 -2.77 5.05
CA ASP A 68 -14.09 -4.14 5.56
C ASP A 68 -12.81 -4.94 5.31
N PHE A 69 -12.22 -4.79 4.11
CA PHE A 69 -10.93 -5.40 3.80
C PHE A 69 -9.83 -4.92 4.78
N TYR A 70 -9.70 -3.61 4.98
CA TYR A 70 -8.65 -3.06 5.82
C TYR A 70 -8.80 -3.49 7.29
N GLN A 71 -10.01 -3.49 7.81
CA GLN A 71 -10.29 -3.79 9.22
C GLN A 71 -10.31 -5.29 9.52
N LEU A 72 -10.84 -6.11 8.60
CA LEU A 72 -11.03 -7.55 8.83
C LEU A 72 -9.91 -8.41 8.26
N GLN A 73 -9.17 -7.93 7.26
CA GLN A 73 -8.06 -8.66 6.66
C GLN A 73 -6.70 -8.04 7.03
N VAL A 74 -6.48 -6.78 6.66
CA VAL A 74 -5.14 -6.15 6.76
C VAL A 74 -4.70 -5.97 8.21
N THR A 75 -5.51 -5.29 9.01
CA THR A 75 -5.19 -4.95 10.40
C THR A 75 -4.86 -6.19 11.25
N PRO A 76 -5.68 -7.27 11.25
CA PRO A 76 -5.40 -8.43 12.09
C PRO A 76 -4.28 -9.35 11.55
N TYR A 77 -4.17 -9.52 10.22
CA TYR A 77 -3.33 -10.58 9.66
C TYR A 77 -2.02 -10.09 9.03
N TRP A 78 -1.92 -8.82 8.63
CA TRP A 78 -0.78 -8.32 7.86
C TRP A 78 0.18 -7.47 8.68
N SER A 79 -0.10 -7.24 9.96
CA SER A 79 0.75 -6.45 10.87
C SER A 79 2.19 -6.95 10.98
N LYS A 80 2.44 -8.25 10.77
CA LYS A 80 3.80 -8.80 10.75
C LYS A 80 4.57 -8.43 9.48
N ALA A 81 3.89 -8.44 8.33
CA ALA A 81 4.49 -8.07 7.04
C ALA A 81 4.59 -6.54 6.89
N MET A 82 3.67 -5.81 7.53
CA MET A 82 3.53 -4.36 7.46
C MET A 82 3.54 -3.79 8.88
N PRO A 83 4.72 -3.70 9.53
CA PRO A 83 4.81 -3.28 10.93
C PRO A 83 4.40 -1.82 11.16
N ASN A 84 4.37 -1.00 10.10
CA ASN A 84 4.04 0.42 10.19
C ASN A 84 2.58 0.74 9.83
N LEU A 85 1.67 -0.24 9.85
CA LEU A 85 0.25 -0.04 9.58
C LEU A 85 -0.32 1.15 10.38
N VAL A 86 -1.07 2.00 9.68
CA VAL A 86 -1.76 3.15 10.26
C VAL A 86 -3.25 2.85 10.47
N SER A 87 -3.98 3.76 11.11
CA SER A 87 -5.44 3.63 11.20
C SER A 87 -6.08 3.72 9.82
N TYR A 88 -7.27 3.12 9.63
CA TYR A 88 -8.02 3.17 8.37
C TYR A 88 -8.15 4.60 7.81
N ASN A 89 -8.54 5.56 8.66
CA ASN A 89 -8.70 6.96 8.23
C ASN A 89 -7.38 7.54 7.73
N ARG A 90 -6.29 7.28 8.46
CA ARG A 90 -4.96 7.73 8.05
C ARG A 90 -4.52 7.06 6.75
N PHE A 91 -4.86 5.79 6.54
CA PHE A 91 -4.56 5.10 5.29
C PHE A 91 -5.32 5.72 4.11
N VAL A 92 -6.61 6.03 4.27
CA VAL A 92 -7.41 6.69 3.23
C VAL A 92 -6.83 8.07 2.88
N GLU A 93 -6.40 8.85 3.87
CA GLU A 93 -5.67 10.10 3.60
C GLU A 93 -4.45 9.84 2.73
N LEU A 94 -3.61 8.85 3.09
CA LEU A 94 -2.40 8.48 2.35
C LEU A 94 -2.68 7.96 0.93
N MET A 95 -3.77 7.21 0.70
CA MET A 95 -4.16 6.74 -0.64
C MET A 95 -4.31 7.91 -1.61
N SER A 96 -4.97 8.97 -1.16
CA SER A 96 -5.18 10.21 -1.94
C SER A 96 -3.88 10.87 -2.38
N TYR A 97 -2.79 10.68 -1.62
CA TYR A 97 -1.47 11.24 -1.91
C TYR A 97 -0.57 10.28 -2.70
N ALA A 98 -0.66 8.97 -2.44
CA ALA A 98 0.11 7.94 -3.14
C ALA A 98 -0.35 7.76 -4.59
N LEU A 99 -1.66 7.94 -4.82
CA LEU A 99 -2.24 8.07 -6.15
C LEU A 99 -2.03 9.52 -6.62
N LEU A 100 -0.82 9.84 -7.09
CA LEU A 100 -0.60 11.04 -7.92
C LEU A 100 -1.75 11.16 -8.93
N PRO A 101 -2.23 12.38 -9.26
CA PRO A 101 -3.38 12.55 -10.12
C PRO A 101 -3.10 11.85 -11.46
N MET A 102 -3.82 10.75 -11.70
CA MET A 102 -3.93 10.11 -13.00
C MET A 102 -4.86 10.93 -13.87
#